data_AF-A0A9P5Q2Y7-F1
#
_entry.id   AF-A0A9P5Q2Y7-F1
#
_cell.length_a   1.000
_cell.length_b   1.000
_cell.length_c   1.000
_cell.angle_alpha   90.00
_cell.angle_beta   90.00
_cell.angle_gamma   90.00
#
_symmetry.space_group_name_H-M   'P 1'
#
loop_
_entity.id
_entity.type
_entity.pdbx_description
1 polymer ?
#
loop_
_entity_poly.entity_id
_entity_poly.type
_entity_poly.pdbx_seq_one_letter_code
_entity_poly.pdbx_strand_id
1 'polypeptide(L)'
;MLAADSTTLKLDLRQRAQLSMNASTFYAYSGVYALAMPVHHIHLVSKAFPWSIDIKSPTVPLTCEAVWNALYAALQEPIADSEWGFFVGERKIRETIEKAAKKRGDKVLKRIDYLGESTVFRGLEKADEFQRMRLLPGTEVCTETWVVKMSD
;
A
#
# COMPACT_ATOMS: atom_id res chain seq x y z
N MET A 1 14.91 -3.17 -6.15
CA MET A 1 13.71 -3.30 -7.00
C MET A 1 12.63 -3.99 -6.19
N LEU A 2 11.47 -3.35 -6.00
CA LEU A 2 10.35 -3.90 -5.22
C LEU A 2 9.47 -4.87 -6.03
N ALA A 3 9.72 -4.99 -7.34
CA ALA A 3 9.00 -5.86 -8.27
C ALA A 3 9.53 -7.31 -8.26
N ALA A 4 8.63 -8.25 -7.91
CA ALA A 4 8.64 -9.73 -8.00
C ALA A 4 9.87 -10.58 -7.56
N ASP A 5 9.50 -11.63 -6.81
CA ASP A 5 10.16 -12.87 -6.34
C ASP A 5 11.47 -12.85 -5.55
N SER A 6 12.28 -11.79 -5.61
CA SER A 6 13.59 -11.79 -4.92
C SER A 6 13.63 -11.05 -3.58
N THR A 7 12.64 -10.22 -3.27
CA THR A 7 12.61 -9.46 -2.02
C THR A 7 11.92 -10.26 -0.91
N THR A 8 12.71 -10.87 -0.03
CA THR A 8 12.32 -11.31 1.32
C THR A 8 12.00 -10.13 2.26
N LEU A 9 11.55 -9.00 1.70
CA LEU A 9 11.21 -7.79 2.43
C LEU A 9 9.87 -8.01 3.13
N LYS A 10 9.88 -7.97 4.47
CA LYS A 10 8.67 -8.00 5.29
C LYS A 10 8.56 -6.68 6.00
N LEU A 11 7.54 -5.91 5.65
CA LEU A 11 7.32 -4.57 6.17
C LEU A 11 5.93 -4.51 6.80
N ASP A 12 5.86 -4.38 8.12
CA ASP A 12 4.57 -4.16 8.80
C ASP A 12 4.12 -2.70 8.65
N LEU A 13 3.05 -2.47 7.90
CA LEU A 13 2.53 -1.13 7.58
C LEU A 13 1.80 -0.45 8.76
N ARG A 14 1.72 -1.09 9.93
CA ARG A 14 1.27 -0.43 11.17
C ARG A 14 2.28 0.59 11.68
N GLN A 15 3.55 0.48 11.27
CA GLN A 15 4.63 1.37 11.66
C GLN A 15 5.37 1.89 10.44
N ARG A 16 6.17 2.95 10.63
CA ARG A 16 7.05 3.47 9.59
C ARG A 16 8.12 2.44 9.25
N ALA A 17 8.53 2.42 7.98
CA ALA A 17 9.53 1.50 7.43
C ALA A 17 10.81 1.36 8.28
N GLN A 18 11.31 2.48 8.79
CA GLN A 18 12.50 2.56 9.65
C GLN A 18 12.37 1.79 10.97
N LEU A 19 11.15 1.63 11.49
CA LEU A 19 10.86 0.97 12.77
C LEU A 19 10.48 -0.50 12.58
N SER A 20 9.83 -0.81 11.46
CA SER A 20 9.30 -2.13 11.14
C SER A 20 10.29 -3.08 10.47
N MET A 21 11.46 -2.59 10.05
CA MET A 21 12.51 -3.38 9.38
C MET A 21 13.84 -3.25 10.10
N ASN A 22 14.75 -4.22 9.91
CA ASN A 22 16.12 -4.10 10.37
C ASN A 22 16.78 -2.87 9.71
N ALA A 23 17.48 -2.06 10.51
CA ALA A 23 18.23 -0.90 10.05
C ALA A 23 19.15 -1.20 8.85
N SER A 24 19.84 -2.35 8.84
CA SER A 24 20.71 -2.73 7.72
C SER A 24 19.93 -2.90 6.42
N THR A 25 18.75 -3.50 6.49
CA THR A 25 17.85 -3.67 5.34
C THR A 25 17.28 -2.33 4.91
N PHE A 26 16.84 -1.50 5.85
CA PHE A 26 16.31 -0.18 5.54
C PHE A 26 17.34 0.67 4.78
N TYR A 27 18.54 0.85 5.32
CA TYR A 27 19.58 1.69 4.70
C TYR A 27 20.14 1.10 3.40
N ALA A 28 20.09 -0.23 3.22
CA ALA A 28 20.50 -0.85 1.95
C ALA A 28 19.56 -0.54 0.79
N TYR A 29 18.26 -0.32 1.06
CA TYR A 29 17.24 -0.24 0.02
C TYR A 29 16.52 1.12 -0.05
N SER A 30 16.53 1.93 1.01
CA SER A 30 15.73 3.16 1.09
C SER A 30 15.99 4.13 -0.08
N GLY A 31 17.26 4.32 -0.45
CA GLY A 31 17.71 5.18 -1.54
C GLY A 31 17.69 4.52 -2.94
N VAL A 32 17.40 3.22 -3.03
CA VAL A 32 17.36 2.50 -4.31
C VAL A 32 16.03 2.82 -5.03
N TYR A 33 16.07 2.91 -6.36
CA TYR A 33 14.85 3.08 -7.17
C TYR A 33 13.82 1.98 -6.87
N ALA A 34 12.55 2.40 -6.82
CA ALA A 34 11.44 1.50 -6.53
C ALA A 34 11.32 0.38 -7.57
N LEU A 35 11.56 0.71 -8.85
CA LEU A 35 11.47 -0.19 -10.00
C LEU A 35 12.83 -0.34 -10.70
N ALA A 36 12.92 -1.26 -11.68
CA ALA A 36 14.13 -1.46 -12.49
C ALA A 36 14.58 -0.17 -13.19
N MET A 37 13.60 0.56 -13.72
CA MET A 37 13.81 1.83 -14.40
C MET A 37 13.42 2.99 -13.46
N PRO A 38 14.12 4.13 -13.53
CA PRO A 38 13.73 5.34 -12.80
C PRO A 38 12.36 5.83 -13.30
N VAL A 39 11.42 6.01 -12.37
CA VAL A 39 10.05 6.46 -12.67
C VAL A 39 9.65 7.60 -11.73
N HIS A 40 8.78 8.48 -12.21
CA HIS A 40 8.32 9.67 -11.48
C HIS A 40 6.87 9.54 -10.99
N HIS A 41 6.15 8.54 -11.49
CA HIS A 41 4.77 8.28 -11.16
C HIS A 41 4.58 6.76 -11.02
N ILE A 42 4.00 6.34 -9.90
CA ILE A 42 3.57 4.95 -9.66
C ILE A 42 2.13 5.00 -9.16
N HIS A 43 1.27 4.17 -9.75
CA HIS A 43 -0.09 3.93 -9.28
C HIS A 43 -0.13 2.55 -8.59
N LEU A 44 -0.50 2.52 -7.32
CA LEU A 44 -0.56 1.29 -6.53
C LEU A 44 -2.01 0.87 -6.30
N VAL A 45 -2.29 -0.40 -6.53
CA VAL A 45 -3.58 -1.04 -6.23
C VAL A 45 -3.36 -2.29 -5.40
N SER A 46 -4.38 -2.82 -4.74
CA SER A 46 -4.27 -4.11 -4.06
C SER A 46 -5.53 -4.95 -4.23
N LYS A 47 -5.37 -6.27 -4.06
CA LYS A 47 -6.49 -7.18 -3.86
C LYS A 47 -6.93 -7.24 -2.39
N ALA A 48 -6.05 -6.85 -1.47
CA ALA A 48 -6.30 -6.90 -0.03
C ALA A 48 -7.11 -5.71 0.48
N PHE A 49 -7.13 -4.60 -0.26
CA PHE A 49 -7.87 -3.40 0.10
C PHE A 49 -8.33 -2.63 -1.15
N PRO A 50 -9.41 -1.86 -1.09
CA PRO A 50 -10.02 -1.26 -2.28
C PRO A 50 -9.41 0.07 -2.71
N TRP A 51 -8.57 0.69 -1.87
CA TRP A 51 -7.94 1.97 -2.15
C TRP A 51 -6.84 1.88 -3.21
N SER A 52 -6.74 2.95 -4.00
CA SER A 52 -5.60 3.20 -4.87
C SER A 52 -4.70 4.25 -4.24
N ILE A 53 -3.39 4.13 -4.45
CA ILE A 53 -2.39 5.05 -3.90
C ILE A 53 -1.51 5.55 -5.04
N ASP A 54 -1.55 6.85 -5.29
CA ASP A 54 -0.75 7.51 -6.31
C ASP A 54 0.48 8.16 -5.70
N ILE A 55 1.65 7.85 -6.26
CA ILE A 55 2.92 8.41 -5.84
C ILE A 55 3.48 9.18 -7.02
N LYS A 56 3.60 10.51 -6.87
CA LYS A 56 4.11 11.41 -7.91
C LYS A 56 5.27 12.23 -7.36
N SER A 57 6.35 12.30 -8.12
CA SER A 57 7.51 13.13 -7.81
C SER A 57 8.01 13.82 -9.09
N PRO A 58 7.83 15.14 -9.24
CA PRO A 58 8.13 15.85 -10.47
C PRO A 58 9.64 16.00 -10.73
N THR A 59 10.46 15.98 -9.69
CA THR A 59 11.88 16.37 -9.77
C THR A 59 12.83 15.19 -9.57
N VAL A 60 12.47 14.20 -8.76
CA VAL A 60 13.34 13.07 -8.44
C VAL A 60 12.67 11.74 -8.73
N PRO A 61 13.39 10.73 -9.26
CA PRO A 61 12.84 9.39 -9.41
C PRO A 61 12.42 8.78 -8.08
N LEU A 62 11.37 7.96 -8.11
CA LEU A 62 10.79 7.33 -6.94
C LEU A 62 11.68 6.21 -6.39
N THR A 63 11.92 6.26 -5.09
CA THR A 63 12.72 5.29 -4.34
C THR A 63 11.86 4.27 -3.59
N CYS A 64 12.48 3.21 -3.08
CA CYS A 64 11.78 2.24 -2.23
C CYS A 64 11.19 2.91 -0.98
N GLU A 65 11.92 3.85 -0.38
CA GLU A 65 11.43 4.62 0.77
C GLU A 65 10.19 5.45 0.43
N ALA A 66 10.15 6.09 -0.73
CA ALA A 66 8.97 6.84 -1.17
C ALA A 66 7.73 5.93 -1.26
N VAL A 67 7.89 4.71 -1.76
CA VAL A 67 6.82 3.70 -1.81
C VAL A 67 6.37 3.28 -0.42
N TRP A 68 7.30 2.94 0.48
CA TRP A 68 6.94 2.51 1.84
C TRP A 68 6.25 3.63 2.64
N ASN A 69 6.73 4.86 2.52
CA ASN A 69 6.13 6.01 3.19
C ASN A 69 4.74 6.33 2.65
N ALA A 70 4.53 6.25 1.33
CA ALA A 70 3.22 6.45 0.74
C ALA A 70 2.21 5.36 1.18
N LEU A 71 2.63 4.09 1.18
CA LEU A 71 1.81 2.98 1.68
C LEU A 71 1.42 3.16 3.15
N TYR A 72 2.40 3.49 3.99
CA TYR A 72 2.15 3.78 5.40
C TYR A 72 1.18 4.96 5.54
N ALA A 73 1.46 6.10 4.91
CA ALA A 73 0.64 7.29 5.04
C ALA A 73 -0.82 7.04 4.63
N ALA A 74 -1.04 6.44 3.45
CA ALA A 74 -2.37 6.18 2.93
C ALA A 74 -3.18 5.22 3.82
N LEU A 75 -2.54 4.22 4.43
CA LEU A 75 -3.22 3.28 5.32
C LEU A 75 -3.44 3.84 6.73
N GLN A 76 -2.68 4.87 7.12
CA GLN A 76 -2.90 5.56 8.40
C GLN A 76 -4.02 6.61 8.34
N GLU A 77 -4.58 6.89 7.16
CA GLU A 77 -5.74 7.77 7.02
C GLU A 77 -6.98 7.17 7.71
N PRO A 78 -7.84 8.00 8.32
CA PRO A 78 -9.15 7.58 8.77
C PRO A 78 -9.97 7.00 7.62
N ILE A 79 -10.80 6.00 7.91
CA ILE A 79 -11.77 5.50 6.92
C ILE A 79 -12.83 6.58 6.72
N ALA A 80 -12.97 7.09 5.49
CA ALA A 80 -13.92 8.14 5.16
C ALA A 80 -15.37 7.63 5.12
N ASP A 81 -16.35 8.50 5.32
CA ASP A 81 -17.77 8.13 5.34
C ASP A 81 -18.22 7.47 4.02
N SER A 82 -17.70 7.94 2.89
CA SER A 82 -17.95 7.33 1.57
C SER A 82 -17.40 5.90 1.49
N GLU A 83 -16.30 5.62 2.18
CA GLU A 83 -15.66 4.30 2.21
C GLU A 83 -16.47 3.34 3.07
N TRP A 84 -17.00 3.81 4.20
CA TRP A 84 -17.97 3.05 4.99
C TRP A 84 -19.18 2.63 4.17
N GLY A 85 -19.66 3.51 3.28
CA GLY A 85 -20.72 3.23 2.31
C GLY A 85 -20.52 1.93 1.52
N PHE A 86 -19.28 1.64 1.11
CA PHE A 86 -18.95 0.42 0.36
C PHE A 86 -19.03 -0.86 1.20
N PHE A 87 -18.86 -0.77 2.53
CA PHE A 87 -18.82 -1.94 3.43
C PHE A 87 -20.06 -2.07 4.32
N VAL A 88 -21.08 -1.22 4.18
CA VAL A 88 -22.28 -1.22 5.05
C VAL A 88 -22.95 -2.60 5.11
N GLY A 89 -22.95 -3.35 4.02
CA GLY A 89 -23.52 -4.70 3.96
C GLY A 89 -22.61 -5.82 4.50
N GLU A 90 -21.33 -5.54 4.74
CA GLU A 90 -20.32 -6.53 5.07
C GLU A 90 -19.97 -6.53 6.56
N ARG A 91 -20.84 -7.17 7.36
CA ARG A 91 -20.69 -7.25 8.81
C ARG A 91 -19.31 -7.77 9.26
N LYS A 92 -18.74 -8.75 8.55
CA LYS A 92 -17.41 -9.31 8.87
C LYS A 92 -16.29 -8.29 8.72
N ILE A 93 -16.35 -7.43 7.70
CA ILE A 93 -15.35 -6.37 7.50
C ILE A 93 -15.41 -5.38 8.67
N ARG A 94 -16.63 -4.98 9.05
CA ARG A 94 -16.82 -4.08 10.20
C ARG A 94 -16.26 -4.68 11.50
N GLU A 95 -16.58 -5.94 11.78
CA GLU A 95 -16.06 -6.65 12.96
C GLU A 95 -14.52 -6.74 12.94
N THR A 96 -13.91 -6.97 11.78
CA THR A 96 -12.46 -6.95 11.59
C THR A 96 -11.86 -5.58 11.91
N ILE A 97 -12.42 -4.50 11.35
CA ILE A 97 -11.97 -3.13 11.58
C ILE A 97 -12.05 -2.77 13.07
N GLU A 98 -13.22 -3.03 13.69
CA GLU A 98 -13.44 -2.70 15.11
C GLU A 98 -12.48 -3.49 16.01
N LYS A 99 -12.24 -4.78 15.71
CA LYS A 99 -11.29 -5.61 16.45
C LYS A 99 -9.85 -5.12 16.29
N ALA A 100 -9.44 -4.78 15.07
CA ALA A 100 -8.09 -4.28 14.79
C ALA A 100 -7.83 -2.92 15.46
N ALA A 101 -8.79 -2.00 15.34
CA ALA A 101 -8.71 -0.69 16.01
C ALA A 101 -8.65 -0.82 17.53
N LYS A 102 -9.46 -1.72 18.12
CA LYS A 102 -9.42 -2.00 19.56
C LYS A 102 -8.06 -2.52 20.00
N LYS A 103 -7.43 -3.40 19.22
CA LYS A 103 -6.08 -3.92 19.49
C LYS A 103 -5.01 -2.81 19.44
N ARG A 104 -5.19 -1.84 18.55
CA ARG A 104 -4.32 -0.67 18.42
C ARG A 104 -4.51 0.36 19.55
N GLY A 105 -5.68 0.37 20.19
CA GLY A 105 -5.99 1.27 21.31
C GLY A 105 -6.36 2.70 20.90
N ASP A 106 -6.62 2.94 19.61
CA ASP A 106 -7.06 4.23 19.09
C ASP A 106 -8.58 4.21 18.85
N LYS A 107 -9.22 5.36 19.03
CA LYS A 107 -10.65 5.55 18.79
C LYS A 107 -10.95 5.82 17.31
N VAL A 108 -9.99 6.33 16.55
CA VAL A 108 -10.17 6.63 15.13
C VAL A 108 -9.92 5.37 14.31
N LEU A 109 -10.94 4.90 13.59
CA LEU A 109 -10.82 3.76 12.66
C LEU A 109 -10.05 4.19 11.43
N LYS A 110 -8.94 3.51 11.13
CA LYS A 110 -8.02 3.82 10.03
C LYS A 110 -8.11 2.76 8.95
N ARG A 111 -7.72 3.10 7.73
CA ARG A 111 -7.71 2.17 6.59
C ARG A 111 -6.86 0.92 6.85
N ILE A 112 -5.80 1.01 7.63
CA ILE A 112 -4.98 -0.15 8.07
C ILE A 112 -5.82 -1.17 8.86
N ASP A 113 -6.84 -0.73 9.61
CA ASP A 113 -7.67 -1.61 10.43
C ASP A 113 -8.56 -2.53 9.54
N TYR A 114 -8.80 -2.15 8.28
CA TYR A 114 -9.48 -2.98 7.28
C TYR A 114 -8.73 -4.29 7.01
N LEU A 115 -7.41 -4.25 7.08
CA LEU A 115 -6.56 -5.41 6.80
C LEU A 115 -6.53 -6.43 7.94
N GLY A 116 -7.07 -6.10 9.11
CA GLY A 116 -7.02 -6.99 10.27
C GLY A 116 -5.57 -7.33 10.67
N GLU A 117 -5.19 -8.60 10.51
CA GLU A 117 -3.83 -9.08 10.80
C GLU A 117 -2.92 -9.12 9.55
N SER A 118 -3.47 -8.95 8.34
CA SER A 118 -2.74 -9.02 7.06
C SER A 118 -2.06 -7.68 6.72
N THR A 119 -1.31 -7.11 7.67
CA THR A 119 -0.70 -5.77 7.55
C THR A 119 0.73 -5.77 7.00
N VAL A 120 1.28 -6.94 6.68
CA VAL A 120 2.67 -7.07 6.22
C VAL A 120 2.74 -6.95 4.71
N PHE A 121 3.40 -5.90 4.23
CA PHE A 121 3.80 -5.73 2.85
C PHE A 121 4.94 -6.69 2.49
N ARG A 122 4.84 -7.30 1.30
CA ARG A 122 5.83 -8.24 0.75
C ARG A 122 6.48 -7.82 -0.57
N GLY A 123 5.91 -6.85 -1.26
CA GLY A 123 6.43 -6.40 -2.55
C GLY A 123 5.37 -5.93 -3.52
N LEU A 124 5.81 -5.64 -4.74
CA LEU A 124 4.98 -5.24 -5.86
C LEU A 124 4.97 -6.34 -6.92
N GLU A 125 3.81 -6.54 -7.54
CA GLU A 125 3.62 -7.41 -8.70
C GLU A 125 3.08 -6.59 -9.86
N LYS A 126 3.54 -6.90 -11.08
CA LYS A 126 3.08 -6.18 -12.26
C LYS A 126 1.62 -6.54 -12.56
N ALA A 127 0.80 -5.53 -12.77
CA ALA A 127 -0.64 -5.66 -12.96
C ALA A 127 -1.02 -5.94 -14.43
N ASP A 128 -0.44 -6.96 -15.09
CA ASP A 128 -0.64 -7.15 -16.55
C ASP A 128 -2.11 -7.40 -16.95
N GLU A 129 -2.91 -8.06 -16.11
CA GLU A 129 -4.37 -8.23 -16.32
C GLU A 129 -5.23 -7.16 -15.63
N PHE A 130 -4.74 -6.57 -14.53
CA PHE A 130 -5.50 -5.61 -13.72
C PHE A 130 -5.55 -4.20 -14.34
N GLN A 131 -4.53 -3.81 -15.12
CA GLN A 131 -4.48 -2.51 -15.81
C GLN A 131 -5.66 -2.29 -16.76
N ARG A 132 -6.26 -3.34 -17.33
CA ARG A 132 -7.34 -3.21 -18.31
C ARG A 132 -8.73 -3.02 -17.70
N MET A 133 -8.96 -3.46 -16.47
CA MET A 133 -10.31 -3.53 -15.88
C MET A 133 -10.73 -2.28 -15.08
N ARG A 134 -9.82 -1.36 -14.74
CA ARG A 134 -10.13 -0.19 -13.88
C ARG A 134 -9.85 1.17 -14.51
N LEU A 135 -9.58 1.24 -15.82
CA LEU A 135 -9.47 2.53 -16.50
C LEU A 135 -10.86 3.09 -16.79
N LEU A 136 -11.26 4.08 -15.99
CA LEU A 136 -12.40 4.92 -16.34
C LEU A 136 -12.02 5.81 -17.54
N PRO A 137 -12.94 6.07 -18.48
CA PRO A 137 -12.69 6.99 -19.58
C PRO A 137 -12.30 8.38 -19.05
N GLY A 138 -11.17 8.92 -19.53
CA GLY A 138 -10.69 10.27 -19.18
C GLY A 138 -9.57 10.33 -18.13
N THR A 139 -9.16 9.20 -17.56
CA THR A 139 -8.04 9.15 -16.60
C THR A 139 -6.70 9.03 -17.32
N GLU A 140 -5.68 9.79 -16.88
CA GLU A 140 -4.31 9.66 -17.38
C GLU A 140 -3.79 8.23 -17.13
N VAL A 141 -3.32 7.59 -18.20
CA VAL A 141 -2.75 6.23 -18.11
C VAL A 141 -1.43 6.30 -17.35
N CYS A 142 -1.41 5.81 -16.10
CA CYS A 142 -0.17 5.51 -15.41
C CYS A 142 0.36 4.16 -15.91
N THR A 143 1.35 4.20 -16.81
CA THR A 143 2.03 2.99 -17.33
C THR A 143 2.58 2.11 -16.22
N GLU A 144 2.95 2.72 -15.09
CA GLU A 144 3.49 2.07 -13.90
C GLU A 144 2.39 1.80 -12.86
N THR A 145 1.40 0.99 -13.24
CA THR A 145 0.41 0.47 -12.29
C THR A 145 0.88 -0.87 -11.73
N TRP A 146 0.99 -0.94 -10.40
CA TRP A 146 1.53 -2.11 -9.69
C TRP A 146 0.58 -2.61 -8.60
N VAL A 147 0.51 -3.93 -8.43
CA VAL A 147 -0.29 -4.58 -7.38
C VAL A 147 0.57 -4.74 -6.12
N VAL A 148 0.10 -4.20 -5.02
CA VAL A 148 0.67 -4.35 -3.67
C VAL A 148 0.34 -5.74 -3.15
N LYS A 149 1.37 -6.55 -2.87
CA LYS A 149 1.25 -7.87 -2.22
C LYS A 149 1.34 -7.72 -0.71
N MET A 150 0.26 -8.11 -0.04
CA MET A 150 0.22 -8.26 1.42
C MET A 150 0.48 -9.72 1.81
N SER A 151 0.76 -9.98 3.09
CA SER A 151 0.72 -11.35 3.62
C SER A 151 -0.70 -11.90 3.60
N ASP A 152 -0.87 -13.11 3.08
CA ASP A 152 -2.09 -13.90 3.24
C ASP A 152 -2.40 -14.16 4.73
#